data_AF-A0A2T2V2B3-F1
#
_entry.id   AF-A0A2T2V2B3-F1
#
_cell.length_a   1.000
_cell.length_b   1.000
_cell.length_c   1.000
_cell.angle_alpha   90.00
_cell.angle_beta   90.00
_cell.angle_gamma   90.00
#
_symmetry.space_group_name_H-M   'P 1'
#
loop_
_entity.id
_entity.type
_entity.pdbx_description
1 polymer ?
#
loop_
_entity_poly.entity_id
_entity_poly.type
_entity_poly.pdbx_seq_one_letter_code
_entity_poly.pdbx_strand_id
1 'polypeptide(L)'
;MRTASRFVVLLAAVAALVAAGCERPGTPAQNVASAGAGSAAADTNDTGSAAADTGDVYGRTTPSRGGTGKTYMGREISQVMGHRGADWLERPERAENEMPGRVVEAMNLKPSDVVADIGAGTGYFTFRLAPKVPRGTVYAVDIQPEMLAKIRRRMKADSVGNVVPVRGTEKNPKLPAGAVDKALMIDAYHEFAFPREMMLNLRAALEPGGRVFLVEYRKEDPTVPIKRLHKMTEKQSIREMRAAGLRHVRTADVLPRQHLMIFEKPAP
;
A
#
# COMPACT_ATOMS: atom_id res chain seq x y z
N MET A 1 -28.85 20.46 51.39
CA MET A 1 -28.19 21.74 51.76
C MET A 1 -26.67 21.55 51.69
N ARG A 2 -26.00 22.49 51.02
CA ARG A 2 -24.55 22.84 51.08
C ARG A 2 -23.51 21.89 50.44
N THR A 3 -23.19 22.21 49.19
CA THR A 3 -21.84 22.57 48.66
C THR A 3 -20.60 22.24 49.50
N ALA A 4 -19.57 21.64 48.89
CA ALA A 4 -18.28 22.31 48.65
C ALA A 4 -17.28 21.43 47.85
N SER A 5 -16.72 22.06 46.82
CA SER A 5 -15.61 21.67 45.97
C SER A 5 -14.28 21.60 46.73
N ARG A 6 -13.38 20.65 46.38
CA ARG A 6 -11.92 20.84 46.50
C ARG A 6 -11.17 20.11 45.39
N PHE A 7 -10.69 20.91 44.45
CA PHE A 7 -9.58 20.64 43.54
C PHE A 7 -8.31 20.26 44.32
N VAL A 8 -7.57 19.26 43.86
CA VAL A 8 -6.15 19.07 44.18
C VAL A 8 -5.39 19.04 42.86
N VAL A 9 -4.61 20.10 42.66
CA VAL A 9 -3.58 20.26 41.64
C VAL A 9 -2.35 19.50 42.11
N LEU A 10 -1.79 18.60 41.28
CA LEU A 10 -0.46 18.05 41.50
C LEU A 10 0.46 18.53 40.38
N LEU A 11 1.40 19.39 40.77
CA LEU A 11 2.49 19.96 39.99
C LEU A 11 3.77 19.19 40.37
N ALA A 12 4.47 18.59 39.41
CA ALA A 12 5.88 18.15 39.54
C ALA A 12 6.35 17.66 38.15
N ALA A 13 7.57 17.83 37.68
CA ALA A 13 8.63 18.78 37.92
C ALA A 13 9.50 18.71 36.64
N VAL A 14 9.97 19.85 36.13
CA VAL A 14 10.88 19.93 34.98
C VAL A 14 12.30 19.66 35.46
N ALA A 15 13.00 18.72 34.82
CA ALA A 15 14.44 18.57 34.95
C ALA A 15 15.08 18.58 33.56
N ALA A 16 15.67 19.74 33.22
CA ALA A 16 16.64 19.88 32.14
C ALA A 16 18.03 19.74 32.76
N LEU A 17 18.86 18.87 32.20
CA LEU A 17 20.30 18.84 32.47
C LEU A 17 21.03 19.02 31.14
N VAL A 18 21.76 20.12 31.05
CA VAL A 18 22.70 20.45 29.98
C VAL A 18 24.09 20.49 30.61
N ALA A 19 25.01 19.69 30.08
CA ALA A 19 26.47 19.91 30.05
C ALA A 19 27.02 18.83 29.09
N ALA A 20 27.55 19.14 27.91
CA ALA A 20 28.74 19.91 27.55
C ALA A 20 29.86 18.96 27.07
N GLY A 21 30.37 19.22 25.87
CA GLY A 21 31.74 18.95 25.49
C GLY A 21 32.05 17.58 24.86
N CYS A 22 32.29 17.57 23.55
CA CYS A 22 33.43 16.88 22.96
C CYS A 22 33.72 17.45 21.57
N GLU A 23 34.83 18.19 21.47
CA GLU A 23 35.45 18.64 20.22
C GLU A 23 36.02 17.46 19.41
N ARG A 24 36.02 17.62 18.09
CA ARG A 24 36.81 16.86 17.08
C ARG A 24 38.20 17.54 16.99
N PRO A 25 39.32 16.90 16.53
CA PRO A 25 39.43 16.37 15.15
C PRO A 25 40.38 15.17 14.98
N GLY A 26 40.36 14.55 13.79
CA GLY A 26 41.35 13.55 13.40
C GLY A 26 41.01 12.83 12.10
N THR A 27 41.45 13.38 10.97
CA THR A 27 41.59 12.67 9.69
C THR A 27 42.74 11.67 9.80
N PRO A 28 42.74 10.60 8.98
CA PRO A 28 43.90 10.43 8.10
C PRO A 28 43.54 10.14 6.64
N ALA A 29 44.50 10.51 5.79
CA ALA A 29 44.57 10.38 4.34
C ALA A 29 44.48 8.92 3.85
N GLN A 30 43.77 8.68 2.73
CA GLN A 30 44.27 8.35 1.38
C GLN A 30 45.23 7.15 1.26
N ASN A 31 44.89 6.26 0.30
CA ASN A 31 45.72 5.48 -0.66
C ASN A 31 45.18 4.04 -0.84
N VAL A 32 45.14 3.37 -2.01
CA VAL A 32 45.53 3.63 -3.42
C VAL A 32 44.64 2.75 -4.33
N ALA A 33 44.62 3.10 -5.61
CA ALA A 33 43.98 2.49 -6.79
C ALA A 33 44.24 1.00 -7.11
N SER A 34 43.34 0.41 -7.91
CA SER A 34 43.55 -0.05 -9.31
C SER A 34 42.44 -1.05 -9.69
N ALA A 35 41.62 -0.75 -10.71
CA ALA A 35 41.77 -1.08 -12.13
C ALA A 35 41.30 -2.50 -12.49
N GLY A 36 40.30 -2.58 -13.38
CA GLY A 36 39.78 -3.81 -13.95
C GLY A 36 38.68 -3.51 -14.97
N ALA A 37 39.10 -3.19 -16.20
CA ALA A 37 38.24 -2.95 -17.35
C ALA A 37 37.81 -4.25 -18.05
N GLY A 38 36.72 -4.17 -18.82
CA GLY A 38 36.27 -5.17 -19.79
C GLY A 38 34.90 -5.76 -19.42
N SER A 39 33.95 -5.93 -20.32
CA SER A 39 33.82 -5.61 -21.73
C SER A 39 32.32 -5.69 -22.02
N ALA A 40 31.81 -4.81 -22.87
CA ALA A 40 30.51 -5.00 -23.50
C ALA A 40 30.51 -6.32 -24.28
N ALA A 41 29.44 -7.08 -24.14
CA ALA A 41 29.04 -8.11 -25.09
C ALA A 41 27.53 -8.00 -25.27
N ALA A 42 27.14 -7.56 -26.46
CA ALA A 42 25.81 -7.70 -26.99
C ALA A 42 25.56 -9.17 -27.33
N ASP A 43 24.31 -9.61 -27.13
CA ASP A 43 23.60 -10.75 -27.74
C ASP A 43 22.47 -11.12 -26.77
N THR A 44 21.22 -11.41 -27.11
CA THR A 44 20.52 -11.64 -28.37
C THR A 44 19.00 -11.57 -28.07
N ASN A 45 18.23 -11.18 -29.08
CA ASN A 45 16.78 -11.35 -29.27
C ASN A 45 15.93 -11.97 -28.14
N ASP A 46 15.15 -11.13 -27.45
CA ASP A 46 13.88 -11.53 -26.84
C ASP A 46 12.73 -11.13 -27.76
N THR A 47 12.41 -12.04 -28.69
CA THR A 47 11.18 -11.98 -29.49
C THR A 47 10.24 -13.06 -28.97
N GLY A 48 9.34 -12.73 -28.03
CA GLY A 48 8.41 -13.76 -27.56
C GLY A 48 7.45 -13.45 -26.42
N SER A 49 6.77 -12.30 -26.39
CA SER A 49 5.40 -12.26 -25.86
C SER A 49 4.69 -11.02 -26.37
N ALA A 50 3.71 -11.24 -27.25
CA ALA A 50 2.89 -10.21 -27.87
C ALA A 50 2.40 -9.19 -26.84
N ALA A 51 2.93 -7.96 -26.94
CA ALA A 51 2.35 -6.81 -26.31
C ALA A 51 0.96 -6.61 -26.92
N ALA A 52 -0.07 -7.07 -26.20
CA ALA A 52 -1.46 -6.80 -26.54
C ALA A 52 -1.68 -5.29 -26.52
N ASP A 53 -1.86 -4.75 -27.73
CA ASP A 53 -2.43 -3.46 -28.12
C ASP A 53 -2.65 -2.47 -26.97
N THR A 54 -1.76 -1.48 -26.87
CA THR A 54 -1.76 -0.45 -25.82
C THR A 54 -2.44 0.85 -26.28
N GLY A 55 -3.10 0.86 -27.45
CA GLY A 55 -3.55 2.07 -28.13
C GLY A 55 -4.65 2.89 -27.44
N ASP A 56 -5.61 2.26 -26.73
CA ASP A 56 -6.78 3.02 -26.24
C ASP A 56 -7.39 2.51 -24.90
N VAL A 57 -6.53 2.19 -23.94
CA VAL A 57 -7.00 1.79 -22.59
C VAL A 57 -7.20 3.01 -21.68
N TYR A 58 -6.45 4.09 -21.93
CA TYR A 58 -6.46 5.31 -21.14
C TYR A 58 -6.96 6.49 -21.97
N GLY A 59 -7.93 7.22 -21.42
CA GLY A 59 -8.44 8.44 -22.02
C GLY A 59 -7.96 9.70 -21.28
N ARG A 60 -8.45 10.85 -21.75
CA ARG A 60 -8.25 12.14 -21.08
C ARG A 60 -9.58 12.89 -20.92
N THR A 61 -9.68 13.67 -19.85
CA THR A 61 -10.75 14.61 -19.57
C THR A 61 -10.16 15.91 -19.02
N THR A 62 -10.94 16.98 -19.01
CA THR A 62 -10.62 18.16 -18.19
C THR A 62 -10.54 17.73 -16.73
N PRO A 63 -9.40 17.95 -16.03
CA PRO A 63 -9.25 17.48 -14.67
C PRO A 63 -10.30 18.08 -13.73
N SER A 64 -10.97 17.23 -12.95
CA SER A 64 -11.80 17.72 -11.86
C SER A 64 -10.95 18.08 -10.64
N ARG A 65 -11.54 18.71 -9.61
CA ARG A 65 -10.80 19.09 -8.39
C ARG A 65 -10.23 17.84 -7.71
N GLY A 66 -8.89 17.75 -7.66
CA GLY A 66 -8.15 16.60 -7.10
C GLY A 66 -7.97 15.44 -8.09
N GLY A 67 -8.35 15.62 -9.34
CA GLY A 67 -8.14 14.65 -10.42
C GLY A 67 -6.88 14.94 -11.24
N THR A 68 -6.49 13.95 -12.04
CA THR A 68 -5.30 14.02 -12.91
C THR A 68 -5.66 14.36 -14.36
N GLY A 69 -6.95 14.34 -14.72
CA GLY A 69 -7.40 14.36 -16.10
C GLY A 69 -7.14 13.07 -16.88
N LYS A 70 -6.40 12.10 -16.34
CA LYS A 70 -6.24 10.78 -16.95
C LYS A 70 -7.44 9.90 -16.58
N THR A 71 -8.00 9.19 -17.56
CA THR A 71 -9.15 8.31 -17.32
C THR A 71 -8.81 6.85 -17.63
N TYR A 72 -9.42 5.93 -16.88
CA TYR A 72 -9.38 4.50 -17.14
C TYR A 72 -10.79 3.94 -17.05
N MET A 73 -11.24 3.22 -18.09
CA MET A 73 -12.57 2.61 -18.15
C MET A 73 -13.73 3.54 -17.69
N GLY A 74 -13.68 4.81 -18.12
CA GLY A 74 -14.73 5.80 -17.84
C GLY A 74 -14.67 6.46 -16.46
N ARG A 75 -13.65 6.21 -15.63
CA ARG A 75 -13.38 7.01 -14.41
C ARG A 75 -12.13 7.85 -14.57
N GLU A 76 -12.14 9.05 -14.00
CA GLU A 76 -10.93 9.85 -13.80
C GLU A 76 -10.11 9.27 -12.64
N ILE A 77 -8.79 9.24 -12.80
CA ILE A 77 -7.82 8.82 -11.78
C ILE A 77 -7.56 10.00 -10.84
N SER A 78 -7.62 9.75 -9.53
CA SER A 78 -7.32 10.76 -8.51
C SER A 78 -5.83 11.07 -8.46
N GLN A 79 -5.49 12.22 -7.87
CA GLN A 79 -4.12 12.45 -7.45
C GLN A 79 -3.72 11.49 -6.32
N VAL A 80 -2.44 11.14 -6.28
CA VAL A 80 -1.86 10.33 -5.22
C VAL A 80 -1.77 11.14 -3.93
N MET A 81 -2.10 10.52 -2.79
CA MET A 81 -1.79 11.09 -1.50
C MET A 81 -0.29 10.99 -1.22
N GLY A 82 0.42 12.11 -1.34
CA GLY A 82 1.85 12.18 -1.05
C GLY A 82 2.18 11.90 0.44
N HIS A 83 3.42 11.52 0.72
CA HIS A 83 3.92 11.16 2.05
C HIS A 83 3.71 12.23 3.15
N ARG A 84 3.49 13.49 2.75
CA ARG A 84 3.12 14.59 3.64
C ARG A 84 1.73 14.42 4.29
N GLY A 85 0.86 13.61 3.70
CA GLY A 85 -0.44 13.23 4.25
C GLY A 85 -0.42 11.98 5.14
N ALA A 86 0.76 11.42 5.45
CA ALA A 86 0.88 10.15 6.17
C ALA A 86 0.10 10.09 7.49
N ASP A 87 -0.01 11.19 8.22
CA ASP A 87 -0.71 11.21 9.52
C ASP A 87 -2.22 10.93 9.38
N TRP A 88 -2.81 11.21 8.21
CA TRP A 88 -4.19 10.83 7.90
C TRP A 88 -4.40 9.31 7.92
N LEU A 89 -3.39 8.52 7.53
CA LEU A 89 -3.46 7.05 7.49
C LEU A 89 -3.51 6.43 8.88
N GLU A 90 -3.02 7.14 9.89
CA GLU A 90 -2.89 6.70 11.28
C GLU A 90 -3.92 7.36 12.22
N ARG A 91 -4.81 8.22 11.69
CA ARG A 91 -5.79 8.96 12.49
C ARG A 91 -6.63 8.02 13.39
N PRO A 92 -6.88 8.37 14.66
CA PRO A 92 -7.55 7.46 15.61
C PRO A 92 -8.93 6.99 15.15
N GLU A 93 -9.70 7.88 14.52
CA GLU A 93 -11.07 7.63 14.08
C GLU A 93 -11.13 6.55 12.99
N ARG A 94 -10.00 6.18 12.36
CA ARG A 94 -9.90 5.07 11.41
C ARG A 94 -10.34 3.74 12.03
N ALA A 95 -10.05 3.52 13.32
CA ALA A 95 -10.43 2.29 14.01
C ALA A 95 -11.94 2.05 13.99
N GLU A 96 -12.72 3.11 14.20
CA GLU A 96 -14.20 3.07 14.20
C GLU A 96 -14.76 3.18 12.77
N ASN A 97 -14.19 4.05 11.95
CA ASN A 97 -14.72 4.39 10.63
C ASN A 97 -14.37 3.39 9.52
N GLU A 98 -13.33 2.58 9.70
CA GLU A 98 -12.86 1.63 8.69
C GLU A 98 -12.73 0.20 9.25
N MET A 99 -12.83 0.01 10.57
CA MET A 99 -12.81 -1.31 11.23
C MET A 99 -11.73 -2.27 10.69
N PRO A 100 -10.45 -1.87 10.71
CA PRO A 100 -9.37 -2.59 10.02
C PRO A 100 -9.20 -4.05 10.48
N GLY A 101 -9.56 -4.36 11.72
CA GLY A 101 -9.57 -5.74 12.22
C GLY A 101 -10.48 -6.67 11.42
N ARG A 102 -11.64 -6.18 10.98
CA ARG A 102 -12.59 -6.97 10.17
C ARG A 102 -12.06 -7.28 8.78
N VAL A 103 -11.23 -6.40 8.21
CA VAL A 103 -10.53 -6.67 6.95
C VAL A 103 -9.53 -7.82 7.13
N VAL A 104 -8.69 -7.72 8.18
CA VAL A 104 -7.68 -8.76 8.48
C VAL A 104 -8.34 -10.11 8.76
N GLU A 105 -9.47 -10.12 9.48
CA GLU A 105 -10.28 -11.32 9.73
C GLU A 105 -10.83 -11.90 8.43
N ALA A 106 -11.44 -11.07 7.58
CA ALA A 106 -12.02 -11.50 6.31
C ALA A 106 -10.99 -12.04 5.31
N MET A 107 -9.70 -11.68 5.46
CA MET A 107 -8.61 -12.25 4.67
C MET A 107 -8.38 -13.74 4.96
N ASN A 108 -8.81 -14.23 6.13
CA ASN A 108 -8.65 -15.63 6.56
C ASN A 108 -7.20 -16.13 6.35
N LEU A 109 -6.26 -15.38 6.91
CA LEU A 109 -4.83 -15.61 6.76
C LEU A 109 -4.40 -16.91 7.45
N LYS A 110 -3.61 -17.72 6.75
CA LYS A 110 -2.88 -18.84 7.36
C LYS A 110 -1.52 -18.34 7.85
N PRO A 111 -0.95 -18.95 8.90
CA PRO A 111 0.33 -18.50 9.45
C PRO A 111 1.53 -18.51 8.48
N SER A 112 1.43 -19.22 7.36
CA SER A 112 2.47 -19.34 6.33
C SER A 112 2.19 -18.51 5.07
N ASP A 113 1.06 -17.81 4.99
CA ASP A 113 0.70 -17.05 3.78
C ASP A 113 1.75 -15.97 3.48
N VAL A 114 2.05 -15.80 2.20
CA VAL A 114 2.77 -14.68 1.62
C VAL A 114 1.75 -13.61 1.22
N VAL A 115 1.82 -12.46 1.88
CA VAL A 115 0.86 -11.38 1.75
C VAL A 115 1.51 -10.15 1.13
N ALA A 116 0.85 -9.50 0.19
CA ALA A 116 1.30 -8.22 -0.36
C ALA A 116 0.35 -7.08 0.05
N ASP A 117 0.85 -6.10 0.80
CA ASP A 117 0.16 -4.84 1.11
C ASP A 117 0.55 -3.81 0.05
N ILE A 118 -0.29 -3.60 -0.96
CA ILE A 118 -0.02 -2.73 -2.11
C ILE A 118 -0.54 -1.32 -1.82
N GLY A 119 0.36 -0.33 -1.87
CA GLY A 119 0.08 1.01 -1.37
C GLY A 119 0.17 1.08 0.15
N ALA A 120 1.19 0.40 0.73
CA ALA A 120 1.31 0.17 2.16
C ALA A 120 1.36 1.46 3.01
N GLY A 121 1.80 2.59 2.44
CA GLY A 121 1.87 3.88 3.12
C GLY A 121 2.74 3.82 4.37
N THR A 122 2.18 4.16 5.52
CA THR A 122 2.89 4.08 6.82
C THR A 122 3.10 2.65 7.31
N GLY A 123 2.50 1.65 6.66
CA GLY A 123 2.44 0.26 7.10
C GLY A 123 1.27 -0.05 8.03
N TYR A 124 0.23 0.79 8.06
CA TYR A 124 -0.92 0.62 8.95
C TYR A 124 -1.50 -0.80 8.91
N PHE A 125 -1.72 -1.35 7.71
CA PHE A 125 -2.18 -2.73 7.54
C PHE A 125 -1.02 -3.73 7.58
N THR A 126 0.12 -3.43 6.94
CA THR A 126 1.35 -4.24 7.02
C THR A 126 1.62 -4.78 8.43
N PHE A 127 1.62 -3.93 9.46
CA PHE A 127 1.92 -4.34 10.84
C PHE A 127 0.76 -5.05 11.56
N ARG A 128 -0.47 -5.01 11.01
CA ARG A 128 -1.60 -5.82 11.46
C ARG A 128 -1.62 -7.20 10.81
N LEU A 129 -1.06 -7.31 9.60
CA LEU A 129 -0.90 -8.56 8.85
C LEU A 129 0.27 -9.39 9.37
N ALA A 130 1.42 -8.75 9.65
CA ALA A 130 2.65 -9.41 10.09
C ALA A 130 2.47 -10.45 11.21
N PRO A 131 1.77 -10.15 12.34
CA PRO A 131 1.58 -11.14 13.41
C PRO A 131 0.62 -12.30 13.03
N LYS A 132 -0.17 -12.16 11.95
CA LYS A 132 -1.06 -13.23 11.46
C LYS A 132 -0.34 -14.24 10.57
N VAL A 133 0.84 -13.90 10.06
CA VAL A 133 1.66 -14.74 9.17
C VAL A 133 3.07 -14.97 9.74
N PRO A 134 3.23 -15.49 10.97
CA PRO A 134 4.54 -15.58 11.64
C PRO A 134 5.54 -16.51 10.94
N ARG A 135 5.07 -17.42 10.06
CA ARG A 135 5.91 -18.28 9.21
C ARG A 135 5.88 -17.88 7.73
N GLY A 136 5.12 -16.84 7.41
CA GLY A 136 4.98 -16.28 6.07
C GLY A 136 5.77 -14.98 5.94
N THR A 137 5.42 -14.19 4.94
CA THR A 137 6.05 -12.89 4.65
C THR A 137 5.00 -11.86 4.31
N VAL A 138 5.15 -10.64 4.80
CA VAL A 138 4.37 -9.48 4.33
C VAL A 138 5.25 -8.58 3.48
N TYR A 139 4.99 -8.56 2.16
CA TYR A 139 5.57 -7.57 1.27
C TYR A 139 4.82 -6.25 1.42
N ALA A 140 5.49 -5.22 1.94
CA ALA A 140 4.94 -3.89 2.06
C ALA A 140 5.38 -3.05 0.85
N VAL A 141 4.49 -2.89 -0.13
CA VAL A 141 4.80 -2.29 -1.43
C VAL A 141 4.33 -0.84 -1.46
N ASP A 142 5.25 0.09 -1.74
CA ASP A 142 4.91 1.49 -1.98
C ASP A 142 5.85 2.10 -3.03
N ILE A 143 5.38 3.11 -3.77
CA ILE A 143 6.20 3.83 -4.75
C ILE A 143 7.03 4.95 -4.09
N GLN A 144 6.59 5.43 -2.93
CA GLN A 144 7.19 6.56 -2.21
C GLN A 144 8.28 6.07 -1.26
N PRO A 145 9.56 6.45 -1.47
CA PRO A 145 10.65 6.01 -0.59
C PRO A 145 10.48 6.47 0.86
N GLU A 146 9.81 7.59 1.10
CA GLU A 146 9.52 8.14 2.43
C GLU A 146 8.56 7.26 3.23
N MET A 147 7.56 6.66 2.56
CA MET A 147 6.65 5.69 3.15
C MET A 147 7.38 4.42 3.56
N LEU A 148 8.21 3.87 2.67
CA LEU A 148 9.07 2.73 2.98
C LEU A 148 10.07 3.04 4.11
N ALA A 149 10.56 4.27 4.23
CA ALA A 149 11.40 4.68 5.35
C ALA A 149 10.64 4.67 6.69
N LYS A 150 9.35 5.04 6.71
CA LYS A 150 8.49 4.92 7.90
C LYS A 150 8.31 3.45 8.29
N ILE A 151 8.04 2.58 7.32
CA ILE A 151 7.91 1.13 7.55
C ILE A 151 9.21 0.55 8.13
N ARG A 152 10.37 0.84 7.54
CA ARG A 152 11.67 0.37 8.06
C ARG A 152 11.94 0.82 9.48
N ARG A 153 11.61 2.08 9.82
CA ARG A 153 11.75 2.58 11.21
C ARG A 153 10.88 1.80 12.17
N ARG A 154 9.62 1.53 11.79
CA ARG A 154 8.69 0.77 12.61
C ARG A 154 9.07 -0.70 12.75
N MET A 155 9.57 -1.34 11.69
CA MET A 155 10.15 -2.69 11.77
C MET A 155 11.26 -2.76 12.82
N LYS A 156 12.17 -1.77 12.85
CA LYS A 156 13.25 -1.70 13.83
C LYS A 156 12.73 -1.47 15.26
N ALA A 157 11.77 -0.55 15.43
CA ALA A 157 11.20 -0.24 16.74
C ALA A 157 10.43 -1.43 17.33
N ASP A 158 9.63 -2.11 16.50
CA ASP A 158 8.73 -3.18 16.93
C ASP A 158 9.37 -4.58 16.79
N SER A 159 10.63 -4.65 16.36
CA SER A 159 11.38 -5.91 16.12
C SER A 159 10.67 -6.91 15.21
N VAL A 160 10.04 -6.41 14.15
CA VAL A 160 9.26 -7.21 13.19
C VAL A 160 10.18 -7.75 12.09
N GLY A 161 10.38 -9.08 12.05
CA GLY A 161 11.31 -9.75 11.13
C GLY A 161 10.69 -10.29 9.83
N ASN A 162 9.38 -10.41 9.74
CA ASN A 162 8.68 -11.03 8.59
C ASN A 162 8.03 -10.02 7.63
N VAL A 163 8.47 -8.75 7.67
CA VAL A 163 8.04 -7.70 6.73
C VAL A 163 9.17 -7.38 5.76
N VAL A 164 8.87 -7.30 4.47
CA VAL A 164 9.81 -6.95 3.41
C VAL A 164 9.32 -5.68 2.69
N PRO A 165 9.93 -4.51 2.93
CA PRO A 165 9.60 -3.29 2.21
C PRO A 165 10.07 -3.39 0.75
N VAL A 166 9.17 -3.19 -0.20
CA VAL A 166 9.45 -3.27 -1.65
C VAL A 166 9.14 -1.93 -2.31
N ARG A 167 10.10 -1.39 -3.06
CA ARG A 167 9.88 -0.20 -3.89
C ARG A 167 9.28 -0.61 -5.23
N GLY A 168 7.96 -0.44 -5.35
CA GLY A 168 7.26 -0.61 -6.60
C GLY A 168 7.48 0.56 -7.55
N THR A 169 6.84 0.48 -8.72
CA THR A 169 6.63 1.61 -9.64
C THR A 169 5.13 1.81 -9.83
N GLU A 170 4.72 2.87 -10.52
CA GLU A 170 3.31 3.09 -10.83
C GLU A 170 2.66 1.96 -11.66
N LYS A 171 3.48 1.08 -12.26
CA LYS A 171 3.05 0.00 -13.17
C LYS A 171 3.33 -1.40 -12.64
N ASN A 172 4.19 -1.57 -11.63
CA ASN A 172 4.69 -2.89 -11.25
C ASN A 172 4.99 -2.93 -9.74
N PRO A 173 4.41 -3.89 -8.99
CA PRO A 173 4.64 -4.00 -7.55
C PRO A 173 6.02 -4.58 -7.19
N LYS A 174 6.77 -5.06 -8.19
CA LYS A 174 8.11 -5.65 -8.09
C LYS A 174 8.15 -6.86 -7.14
N LEU A 175 7.10 -7.68 -7.23
CA LEU A 175 6.95 -8.92 -6.46
C LEU A 175 7.36 -10.14 -7.30
N PRO A 176 7.86 -11.21 -6.66
CA PRO A 176 8.16 -12.46 -7.35
C PRO A 176 6.90 -13.06 -7.99
N ALA A 177 7.06 -13.64 -9.18
CA ALA A 177 5.97 -14.28 -9.92
C ALA A 177 5.48 -15.55 -9.18
N GLY A 178 4.17 -15.75 -9.14
CA GLY A 178 3.54 -16.97 -8.62
C GLY A 178 3.77 -17.26 -7.13
N ALA A 179 4.09 -16.25 -6.32
CA ALA A 179 4.53 -16.41 -4.94
C ALA A 179 3.59 -15.80 -3.89
N VAL A 180 2.57 -15.02 -4.29
CA VAL A 180 1.70 -14.29 -3.35
C VAL A 180 0.36 -15.00 -3.20
N ASP A 181 0.05 -15.46 -1.98
CA ASP A 181 -1.25 -16.06 -1.62
C ASP A 181 -2.37 -15.00 -1.59
N LYS A 182 -2.09 -13.84 -0.98
CA LYS A 182 -3.09 -12.77 -0.80
C LYS A 182 -2.49 -11.38 -1.01
N ALA A 183 -3.12 -10.56 -1.84
CA ALA A 183 -2.80 -9.15 -1.99
C ALA A 183 -3.91 -8.29 -1.37
N LEU A 184 -3.53 -7.25 -0.66
CA LEU A 184 -4.41 -6.25 -0.05
C LEU A 184 -4.15 -4.89 -0.69
N MET A 185 -5.22 -4.17 -1.02
CA MET A 185 -5.19 -2.77 -1.41
C MET A 185 -6.26 -2.04 -0.60
N ILE A 186 -5.85 -1.08 0.23
CA ILE A 186 -6.77 -0.27 1.05
C ILE A 186 -6.72 1.18 0.59
N ASP A 187 -7.83 1.67 0.03
CA ASP A 187 -8.01 3.05 -0.40
C ASP A 187 -6.84 3.58 -1.24
N ALA A 188 -6.31 2.74 -2.13
CA ALA A 188 -5.13 3.04 -2.95
C ALA A 188 -5.38 2.87 -4.45
N TYR A 189 -6.29 1.99 -4.85
CA TYR A 189 -6.47 1.60 -6.25
C TYR A 189 -7.03 2.74 -7.10
N HIS A 190 -7.86 3.60 -6.49
CA HIS A 190 -8.37 4.81 -7.14
C HIS A 190 -7.25 5.79 -7.56
N GLU A 191 -6.08 5.75 -6.89
CA GLU A 191 -4.92 6.61 -7.16
C GLU A 191 -3.94 6.03 -8.19
N PHE A 192 -4.12 4.77 -8.61
CA PHE A 192 -3.18 4.14 -9.54
C PHE A 192 -3.20 4.86 -10.88
N ALA A 193 -2.06 5.42 -11.28
CA ALA A 193 -1.89 6.06 -12.58
C ALA A 193 -1.98 5.05 -13.74
N PHE A 194 -1.58 3.80 -13.50
CA PHE A 194 -1.55 2.71 -14.48
C PHE A 194 -2.21 1.43 -13.92
N PRO A 195 -3.53 1.46 -13.64
CA PRO A 195 -4.24 0.36 -12.99
C PRO A 195 -4.20 -0.94 -13.82
N ARG A 196 -4.23 -0.88 -15.15
CA ARG A 196 -4.12 -2.09 -16.00
C ARG A 196 -2.77 -2.77 -15.77
N GLU A 197 -1.68 -2.04 -15.95
CA GLU A 197 -0.33 -2.58 -15.83
C GLU A 197 -0.04 -3.08 -14.41
N MET A 198 -0.41 -2.30 -13.39
CA MET A 198 -0.25 -2.70 -11.99
C MET A 198 -0.97 -4.01 -11.71
N MET A 199 -2.23 -4.14 -12.14
CA MET A 199 -3.02 -5.35 -11.87
C MET A 199 -2.58 -6.56 -12.69
N LEU A 200 -2.09 -6.37 -13.92
CA LEU A 200 -1.50 -7.47 -14.70
C LEU A 200 -0.22 -8.00 -14.04
N ASN A 201 0.65 -7.11 -13.57
CA ASN A 201 1.86 -7.52 -12.83
C ASN A 201 1.53 -8.12 -11.46
N LEU A 202 0.52 -7.60 -10.75
CA LEU A 202 0.06 -8.18 -9.49
C LEU A 202 -0.54 -9.58 -9.72
N ARG A 203 -1.35 -9.77 -10.77
CA ARG A 203 -1.85 -11.09 -11.17
C ARG A 203 -0.72 -12.07 -11.50
N ALA A 204 0.37 -11.61 -12.12
CA ALA A 204 1.53 -12.45 -12.36
C ALA A 204 2.21 -12.88 -11.05
N ALA A 205 2.24 -12.00 -10.04
CA ALA A 205 2.78 -12.29 -8.71
C ALA A 205 1.90 -13.26 -7.87
N LEU A 206 0.58 -13.26 -8.08
CA LEU A 206 -0.31 -14.19 -7.39
C LEU A 206 -0.05 -15.65 -7.80
N GLU A 207 -0.08 -16.57 -6.84
CA GLU A 207 -0.20 -18.00 -7.13
C GLU A 207 -1.56 -18.35 -7.77
N PRO A 208 -1.71 -19.49 -8.46
CA PRO A 208 -3.03 -20.02 -8.84
C PRO A 208 -3.96 -20.13 -7.61
N GLY A 209 -5.16 -19.54 -7.69
CA GLY A 209 -6.08 -19.46 -6.54
C GLY A 209 -5.75 -18.34 -5.54
N GLY A 210 -4.65 -17.62 -5.74
CA GLY A 210 -4.30 -16.44 -4.95
C GLY A 210 -5.35 -15.34 -5.06
N ARG A 211 -5.51 -14.55 -4.00
CA ARG A 211 -6.64 -13.60 -3.87
C ARG A 211 -6.22 -12.15 -3.77
N VAL A 212 -7.05 -11.26 -4.29
CA VAL A 212 -6.96 -9.81 -4.09
C VAL A 212 -8.12 -9.37 -3.20
N PHE A 213 -7.79 -8.65 -2.14
CA PHE A 213 -8.71 -7.97 -1.24
C PHE A 213 -8.63 -6.49 -1.55
N LEU A 214 -9.62 -5.97 -2.26
CA LEU A 214 -9.72 -4.56 -2.60
C LEU A 214 -10.69 -3.90 -1.64
N VAL A 215 -10.20 -2.93 -0.88
CA VAL A 215 -10.99 -2.10 0.01
C VAL A 215 -11.01 -0.67 -0.51
N GLU A 216 -12.20 -0.16 -0.79
CA GLU A 216 -12.42 1.17 -1.37
C GLU A 216 -13.66 1.82 -0.76
N TYR A 217 -13.61 3.13 -0.51
CA TYR A 217 -14.77 3.87 -0.04
C TYR A 217 -15.95 3.78 -1.01
N ARG A 218 -17.15 3.58 -0.46
CA ARG A 218 -18.40 3.42 -1.22
C ARG A 218 -18.75 4.71 -1.94
N LYS A 219 -18.67 4.69 -3.28
CA LYS A 219 -19.08 5.84 -4.09
C LYS A 219 -20.60 5.97 -4.24
N GLU A 220 -21.29 4.85 -4.09
CA GLU A 220 -22.76 4.76 -4.08
C GLU A 220 -23.37 5.47 -2.88
N ASP A 221 -22.61 5.59 -1.78
CA ASP A 221 -23.05 6.27 -0.57
C ASP A 221 -22.60 7.74 -0.57
N PRO A 222 -23.54 8.70 -0.69
CA PRO A 222 -23.23 10.12 -0.66
C PRO A 222 -22.82 10.59 0.75
N THR A 223 -23.16 9.83 1.81
CA THR A 223 -22.89 10.20 3.21
C THR A 223 -21.45 9.92 3.62
N VAL A 224 -20.72 9.06 2.89
CA VAL A 224 -19.30 8.79 3.13
C VAL A 224 -18.49 10.08 2.90
N PRO A 225 -17.88 10.66 3.95
CA PRO A 225 -17.28 12.01 3.93
C PRO A 225 -15.87 12.00 3.31
N ILE A 226 -15.74 11.40 2.13
CA ILE A 226 -14.50 11.26 1.38
C ILE A 226 -14.67 11.88 0.00
N LYS A 227 -13.60 12.50 -0.51
CA LYS A 227 -13.56 13.14 -1.83
C LYS A 227 -14.06 12.17 -2.91
N ARG A 228 -14.89 12.65 -3.83
CA ARG A 228 -15.54 11.83 -4.87
C ARG A 228 -14.59 10.94 -5.68
N LEU A 229 -13.39 11.43 -6.01
CA LEU A 229 -12.39 10.64 -6.77
C LEU A 229 -11.64 9.61 -5.92
N HIS A 230 -11.72 9.70 -4.59
CA HIS A 230 -11.18 8.73 -3.64
C HIS A 230 -12.22 7.70 -3.19
N LYS A 231 -13.29 7.54 -3.98
CA LYS A 231 -14.35 6.56 -3.79
C LYS A 231 -14.51 5.78 -5.08
N MET A 232 -14.83 4.50 -4.98
CA MET A 232 -15.15 3.65 -6.14
C MET A 232 -16.50 2.98 -5.96
N THR A 233 -17.23 2.82 -7.06
CA THR A 233 -18.39 1.92 -7.03
C THR A 233 -17.91 0.47 -7.15
N GLU A 234 -18.62 -0.46 -6.54
CA GLU A 234 -18.36 -1.89 -6.68
C GLU A 234 -18.37 -2.31 -8.16
N LYS A 235 -19.33 -1.80 -8.94
CA LYS A 235 -19.43 -2.07 -10.39
C LYS A 235 -18.19 -1.62 -11.17
N GLN A 236 -17.55 -0.51 -10.79
CA GLN A 236 -16.30 -0.05 -11.40
C GLN A 236 -15.17 -1.01 -11.05
N SER A 237 -14.99 -1.30 -9.77
CA SER A 237 -13.93 -2.17 -9.29
C SER A 237 -14.02 -3.59 -9.87
N ILE A 238 -15.21 -4.18 -9.90
CA ILE A 238 -15.41 -5.51 -10.50
C ILE A 238 -15.06 -5.52 -11.99
N ARG A 239 -15.49 -4.49 -12.74
CA ARG A 239 -15.18 -4.38 -14.17
C ARG A 239 -13.67 -4.30 -14.42
N GLU A 240 -12.97 -3.47 -13.66
CA GLU A 240 -11.53 -3.24 -13.81
C GLU A 240 -10.71 -4.47 -13.39
N MET A 241 -11.08 -5.13 -12.29
CA MET A 241 -10.44 -6.38 -11.86
C MET A 241 -10.67 -7.52 -12.86
N ARG A 242 -11.88 -7.62 -13.45
CA ARG A 242 -12.18 -8.58 -14.51
C ARG A 242 -11.32 -8.33 -15.76
N ALA A 243 -11.09 -7.07 -16.12
CA ALA A 243 -10.22 -6.72 -17.24
C ALA A 243 -8.75 -7.10 -17.01
N ALA A 244 -8.32 -7.18 -15.74
CA ALA A 244 -7.03 -7.75 -15.36
C ALA A 244 -7.06 -9.29 -15.25
N GLY A 245 -8.17 -9.93 -15.60
CA GLY A 245 -8.37 -11.38 -15.58
C GLY A 245 -8.77 -11.97 -14.23
N LEU A 246 -8.96 -11.15 -13.19
CA LEU A 246 -9.37 -11.63 -11.87
C LEU A 246 -10.87 -11.89 -11.81
N ARG A 247 -11.28 -12.98 -11.15
CA ARG A 247 -12.69 -13.33 -10.96
C ARG A 247 -13.18 -12.76 -9.63
N HIS A 248 -14.30 -12.04 -9.64
CA HIS A 248 -14.96 -11.63 -8.40
C HIS A 248 -15.53 -12.87 -7.69
N VAL A 249 -15.18 -13.03 -6.42
CA VAL A 249 -15.65 -14.14 -5.58
C VAL A 249 -16.87 -13.71 -4.77
N ARG A 250 -16.75 -12.58 -4.06
CA ARG A 250 -17.81 -11.98 -3.26
C ARG A 250 -17.41 -10.58 -2.81
N THR A 251 -18.38 -9.83 -2.31
CA THR A 251 -18.15 -8.60 -1.54
C THR A 251 -18.65 -8.81 -0.12
N ALA A 252 -17.81 -8.48 0.86
CA ALA A 252 -18.13 -8.61 2.28
C ALA A 252 -18.72 -7.30 2.78
N ASP A 253 -19.95 -7.33 3.25
CA ASP A 253 -20.60 -6.18 3.90
C ASP A 253 -20.30 -6.17 5.41
N VAL A 254 -19.03 -5.93 5.74
CA VAL A 254 -18.53 -5.97 7.13
C VAL A 254 -17.95 -4.64 7.60
N LEU A 255 -17.83 -3.66 6.69
CA LEU A 255 -17.21 -2.36 6.96
C LEU A 255 -18.26 -1.25 6.88
N PRO A 256 -18.15 -0.19 7.71
CA PRO A 256 -19.18 0.84 7.77
C PRO A 256 -19.19 1.77 6.54
N ARG A 257 -18.03 2.03 5.91
CA ARG A 257 -17.89 3.04 4.84
C ARG A 257 -17.29 2.54 3.54
N GLN A 258 -16.75 1.33 3.54
CA GLN A 258 -15.97 0.78 2.44
C GLN A 258 -16.62 -0.49 1.89
N HIS A 259 -16.40 -0.74 0.62
CA HIS A 259 -16.55 -2.06 0.03
C HIS A 259 -15.34 -2.91 0.40
N LEU A 260 -15.53 -4.15 0.82
CA LEU A 260 -14.46 -5.16 0.89
C LEU A 260 -14.73 -6.21 -0.18
N MET A 261 -14.11 -6.06 -1.35
CA MET A 261 -14.29 -6.94 -2.49
C MET A 261 -13.16 -7.98 -2.56
N ILE A 262 -13.52 -9.22 -2.82
CA ILE A 262 -12.59 -10.34 -2.90
C ILE A 262 -12.58 -10.85 -4.33
N PHE A 263 -11.39 -10.89 -4.92
CA PHE A 263 -11.13 -11.42 -6.23
C PHE A 263 -10.12 -12.56 -6.16
N GLU A 264 -10.13 -13.43 -7.16
CA GLU A 264 -9.26 -14.59 -7.23
C GLU A 264 -8.61 -14.68 -8.62
N LYS A 265 -7.35 -15.08 -8.66
CA LYS A 265 -6.71 -15.54 -9.88
C LYS A 265 -7.22 -16.95 -10.18
N PRO A 266 -7.98 -17.17 -11.27
CA PRO A 266 -8.44 -18.50 -11.62
C PRO A 266 -7.26 -19.47 -11.76
N ALA A 267 -7.47 -20.73 -11.36
CA ALA A 267 -6.55 -21.79 -11.69
C ALA A 267 -6.46 -21.95 -13.23
N PRO A 268 -5.30 -22.38 -13.77
CA PRO A 268 -5.14 -22.71 -15.19
C PRO A 268 -6.17 -23.73 -15.69
#